data_AF-A0A7K3XG07-F1
#
_entry.id   AF-A0A7K3XG07-F1
#
_cell.length_a   1.000
_cell.length_b   1.000
_cell.length_c   1.000
_cell.angle_alpha   90.00
_cell.angle_beta   90.00
_cell.angle_gamma   90.00
#
_symmetry.space_group_name_H-M   'P 1'
#
loop_
_entity.id
_entity.type
_entity.pdbx_description
1 polymer ?
#
loop_
_entity_poly.entity_id
_entity_poly.type
_entity_poly.pdbx_seq_one_letter_code
_entity_poly.pdbx_strand_id
1 'polypeptide(L)'
;MKNNYLMRSLTFLILLLLGTINGFSAVKQELKIGRVELGYPCPAIPFYFVKAELELPYPSIMEVEVAINGKTLRFTNLHKETDTEDLNKPVLTHRPPSGAGLSQDNSIYNHPYVIGWVKWEPGMKYDVKVTVRMKKEAKNSDNDLFISASKTINAPQGSEAFDPAWKKYKSVVLSETAGIARKAEPVEVLLAFYPDEIKDLKREVRVVSVDPETHQLTEVPCQVFDIQEYLKEDDLAPDANGKPTRQVPIWLPTVTARLAFLADVPAKSSRVFLVYYNNDAAMAKPYITDLHMQGDAPGLQIDNDLISVVLHPNSGHLDQISLKKRPDFPLYHRKETNGAIHWNPEIYTPPTPWTHTSDWKPPQNMKSFSGPVLASSEVWGNLREIPQVDASVRYEFYPGKPYFISSSVLRINETVHCLALRNGEIVIKRELITHAAWYDVVRDSVINYDVTQMPDLTDLKMEADVPWITFYNEKTGVGFAGIQLSYANAGLESSPRLLNPFFYITGGPWIYWARALSLSFLSSNMQQMIPAMKGNIFSEKWAYLIYETDKGAKPYAPVIELQKKLTNPLRIQLVEEVDDRVSKTVTEIFIDKGKSGWEGRETGKHATDK
;
A
#
# COMPACT_ATOMS: atom_id res chain seq x y z
N MET A 1 -65.21 84.66 37.17
CA MET A 1 -65.42 83.22 37.42
C MET A 1 -64.84 82.42 36.25
N LYS A 2 -63.81 81.64 36.57
CA LYS A 2 -63.32 80.38 35.98
C LYS A 2 -62.85 80.26 34.52
N ASN A 3 -61.51 80.15 34.47
CA ASN A 3 -60.66 79.14 33.85
C ASN A 3 -60.47 79.05 32.34
N ASN A 4 -59.22 79.40 32.00
CA ASN A 4 -58.52 79.38 30.74
C ASN A 4 -57.47 78.24 30.77
N TYR A 5 -57.25 77.63 29.59
CA TYR A 5 -55.96 77.09 29.09
C TYR A 5 -55.16 76.10 29.97
N LEU A 6 -55.19 74.81 29.62
CA LEU A 6 -53.95 73.98 29.53
C LEU A 6 -54.22 72.64 28.82
N MET A 7 -54.35 72.66 27.50
CA MET A 7 -54.35 71.43 26.69
C MET A 7 -53.65 71.67 25.35
N ARG A 8 -52.39 72.12 25.40
CA ARG A 8 -51.53 72.34 24.21
C ARG A 8 -50.02 72.09 24.44
N SER A 9 -49.64 71.30 25.44
CA SER A 9 -48.22 71.05 25.78
C SER A 9 -47.80 69.59 25.84
N LEU A 10 -48.37 68.70 25.01
CA LEU A 10 -47.92 67.29 24.98
C LEU A 10 -47.59 66.73 23.59
N THR A 11 -47.54 67.57 22.54
CA THR A 11 -47.30 67.10 21.16
C THR A 11 -46.01 67.61 20.53
N PHE A 12 -45.18 68.37 21.27
CA PHE A 12 -43.96 68.98 20.73
C PHE A 12 -42.64 68.49 21.36
N LEU A 13 -42.69 67.49 22.25
CA LEU A 13 -41.51 66.92 22.91
C LEU A 13 -41.26 65.43 22.57
N ILE A 14 -41.76 64.96 21.43
CA ILE A 14 -41.44 63.62 20.87
C ILE A 14 -40.82 63.72 19.46
N LEU A 15 -40.63 64.93 18.93
CA LEU A 15 -39.98 65.15 17.62
C LEU A 15 -38.53 65.66 17.69
N LEU A 16 -37.93 65.70 18.88
CA LEU A 16 -36.54 66.15 19.10
C LEU A 16 -35.65 65.10 19.80
N LEU A 17 -36.05 63.81 19.71
CA LEU A 17 -35.27 62.64 20.14
C LEU A 17 -35.05 61.63 18.99
N LEU A 18 -35.20 62.08 17.74
CA LEU A 18 -34.92 61.32 16.52
C LEU A 18 -33.59 61.72 15.85
N GLY A 19 -32.75 62.48 16.55
CA GLY A 19 -31.56 63.13 15.98
C GLY A 19 -30.23 62.69 16.57
N THR A 20 -30.07 61.46 17.05
CA THR A 20 -28.75 60.83 17.28
C THR A 20 -28.90 59.30 17.33
N ILE A 21 -29.29 58.67 16.23
CA ILE A 21 -28.87 57.28 16.02
C ILE A 21 -27.49 57.39 15.41
N ASN A 22 -26.49 57.17 16.25
CA ASN A 22 -25.11 57.03 15.86
C ASN A 22 -25.01 56.23 14.57
N GLY A 23 -24.35 56.81 13.58
CA GLY A 23 -23.81 56.09 12.44
C GLY A 23 -22.80 55.06 12.96
N PHE A 24 -23.27 53.91 13.40
CA PHE A 24 -22.54 52.68 13.13
C PHE A 24 -22.65 52.50 11.63
N SER A 25 -21.66 53.00 10.90
CA SER A 25 -21.34 52.49 9.58
C SER A 25 -21.38 50.97 9.73
N ALA A 26 -22.34 50.31 9.07
CA ALA A 26 -22.40 48.86 9.06
C ALA A 26 -21.04 48.39 8.58
N VAL A 27 -20.22 47.87 9.50
CA VAL A 27 -18.89 47.34 9.18
C VAL A 27 -19.13 46.31 8.10
N LYS A 28 -18.63 46.60 6.90
CA LYS A 28 -18.85 45.74 5.73
C LYS A 28 -18.26 44.38 6.08
N GLN A 29 -19.13 43.38 6.21
CA GLN A 29 -18.74 42.02 6.55
C GLN A 29 -18.04 41.44 5.32
N GLU A 30 -16.71 41.58 5.29
CA GLU A 30 -15.88 41.15 4.16
C GLU A 30 -14.98 39.99 4.58
N LEU A 31 -14.81 39.03 3.67
CA LEU A 31 -13.76 38.03 3.79
C LEU A 31 -12.42 38.70 3.47
N LYS A 32 -11.43 38.57 4.34
CA LYS A 32 -10.07 38.95 4.01
C LYS A 32 -9.26 37.70 3.71
N ILE A 33 -8.44 37.78 2.67
CA ILE A 33 -7.45 36.76 2.35
C ILE A 33 -6.08 37.31 2.77
N GLY A 34 -5.47 36.66 3.77
CA GLY A 34 -4.13 36.97 4.26
C GLY A 34 -3.06 36.56 3.27
N ARG A 35 -2.23 35.58 3.64
CA ARG A 35 -1.26 34.97 2.73
C ARG A 35 -1.95 33.99 1.78
N VAL A 36 -1.55 34.03 0.50
CA VAL A 36 -1.87 32.96 -0.47
C VAL A 36 -0.57 32.55 -1.14
N GLU A 37 -0.36 31.26 -1.25
CA GLU A 37 0.83 30.69 -1.88
C GLU A 37 0.48 29.47 -2.72
N LEU A 38 1.28 29.25 -3.77
CA LEU A 38 1.32 28.02 -4.52
C LEU A 38 2.55 27.24 -4.06
N GLY A 39 2.32 26.02 -3.59
CA GLY A 39 3.35 25.17 -3.00
C GLY A 39 3.63 23.93 -3.84
N TYR A 40 4.88 23.45 -3.73
CA TYR A 40 5.32 22.17 -4.27
C TYR A 40 4.89 21.01 -3.37
N PRO A 41 4.74 19.80 -3.91
CA PRO A 41 4.45 18.60 -3.12
C PRO A 41 5.47 18.40 -1.99
N CYS A 42 4.96 18.15 -0.79
CA CYS A 42 5.75 17.75 0.38
C CYS A 42 5.06 16.59 1.11
N PRO A 43 5.71 15.87 2.04
CA PRO A 43 5.09 14.74 2.72
C PRO A 43 3.70 15.04 3.33
N ALA A 44 3.51 16.23 3.92
CA ALA A 44 2.22 16.62 4.50
C ALA A 44 1.17 16.95 3.42
N ILE A 45 1.57 17.63 2.34
CA ILE A 45 0.69 18.06 1.25
C ILE A 45 1.28 17.48 -0.05
N PRO A 46 1.01 16.21 -0.38
CA PRO A 46 1.81 15.47 -1.36
C PRO A 46 1.39 15.74 -2.80
N PHE A 47 0.93 16.95 -3.10
CA PHE A 47 0.48 17.38 -4.42
C PHE A 47 0.78 18.87 -4.59
N TYR A 48 0.80 19.36 -5.82
CA TYR A 48 0.88 20.80 -6.06
C TYR A 48 -0.38 21.46 -5.50
N PHE A 49 -0.20 22.47 -4.66
CA PHE A 49 -1.31 23.02 -3.89
C PHE A 49 -1.37 24.54 -3.94
N VAL A 50 -2.57 25.06 -3.70
CA VAL A 50 -2.79 26.43 -3.23
C VAL A 50 -3.07 26.38 -1.73
N LYS A 51 -2.43 27.26 -0.96
CA LYS A 51 -2.78 27.50 0.44
C LYS A 51 -3.22 28.95 0.59
N ALA A 52 -4.40 29.17 1.18
CA ALA A 52 -4.93 30.50 1.44
C ALA A 52 -5.32 30.64 2.91
N GLU A 53 -4.71 31.61 3.60
CA GLU A 53 -5.10 32.04 4.94
C GLU A 53 -6.29 33.00 4.86
N LEU A 54 -7.29 32.76 5.69
CA LEU A 54 -8.55 33.49 5.68
C LEU A 54 -8.72 34.20 7.03
N GLU A 55 -9.29 35.39 7.01
CA GLU A 55 -9.75 36.09 8.20
C GLU A 55 -11.25 36.36 8.03
N LEU A 56 -12.04 35.70 8.89
CA LEU A 56 -13.49 35.88 8.93
C LEU A 56 -13.84 37.17 9.68
N PRO A 57 -14.94 37.84 9.33
CA PRO A 57 -15.40 39.03 10.04
C PRO A 57 -15.79 38.75 11.51
N TYR A 58 -16.13 37.50 11.83
CA TYR A 58 -16.37 36.99 13.17
C TYR A 58 -16.27 35.46 13.17
N PRO A 59 -16.02 34.82 14.34
CA PRO A 59 -15.96 33.36 14.43
C PRO A 59 -17.26 32.69 13.98
N SER A 60 -17.17 31.66 13.16
CA SER A 60 -18.34 31.00 12.56
C SER A 60 -18.09 29.53 12.23
N ILE A 61 -19.15 28.73 12.24
CA ILE A 61 -19.16 27.47 11.47
C ILE A 61 -19.14 27.87 10.00
N MET A 62 -18.38 27.16 9.16
CA MET A 62 -18.26 27.55 7.75
C MET A 62 -18.14 26.39 6.77
N GLU A 63 -18.59 26.65 5.56
CA GLU A 63 -18.24 25.90 4.36
C GLU A 63 -17.41 26.80 3.44
N VAL A 64 -16.44 26.22 2.75
CA VAL A 64 -15.51 26.96 1.89
C VAL A 64 -15.44 26.34 0.52
N GLU A 65 -15.45 27.20 -0.48
CA GLU A 65 -15.17 26.86 -1.87
C GLU A 65 -14.01 27.72 -2.37
N VAL A 66 -13.05 27.08 -3.04
CA VAL A 66 -11.94 27.77 -3.69
C VAL A 66 -12.09 27.57 -5.19
N ALA A 67 -11.91 28.64 -5.96
CA ALA A 67 -11.86 28.60 -7.42
C ALA A 67 -10.53 29.16 -7.92
N ILE A 68 -9.94 28.49 -8.90
CA ILE A 68 -8.68 28.86 -9.54
C ILE A 68 -8.97 29.16 -11.01
N ASN A 69 -8.63 30.37 -11.46
CA ASN A 69 -8.89 30.85 -12.82
C ASN A 69 -10.36 30.64 -13.24
N GLY A 70 -11.28 30.83 -12.30
CA GLY A 70 -12.73 30.65 -12.49
C GLY A 70 -13.25 29.21 -12.38
N LYS A 71 -12.38 28.18 -12.30
CA LYS A 71 -12.79 26.79 -12.04
C LYS A 71 -12.82 26.51 -10.53
N THR A 72 -14.00 26.19 -9.99
CA THR A 72 -14.13 25.74 -8.59
C THR A 72 -13.44 24.38 -8.40
N LEU A 73 -12.58 24.29 -7.39
CA LEU A 73 -11.94 23.03 -6.98
C LEU A 73 -12.99 22.07 -6.45
N ARG A 74 -12.86 20.79 -6.77
CA ARG A 74 -13.85 19.79 -6.35
C ARG A 74 -13.87 19.61 -4.84
N PHE A 75 -12.70 19.68 -4.23
CA PHE A 75 -12.51 19.50 -2.79
C PHE A 75 -11.37 20.38 -2.28
N THR A 76 -11.51 20.83 -1.03
CA THR A 76 -10.47 21.59 -0.32
C THR A 76 -10.41 21.11 1.12
N ASN A 77 -9.21 21.08 1.68
CA ASN A 77 -9.00 20.81 3.10
C ASN A 77 -9.11 22.13 3.87
N LEU A 78 -9.99 22.17 4.86
CA LEU A 78 -10.16 23.28 5.78
C LEU A 78 -9.47 22.95 7.10
N HIS A 79 -8.61 23.87 7.56
CA HIS A 79 -7.83 23.71 8.77
C HIS A 79 -8.04 24.89 9.72
N LYS A 80 -7.86 24.63 11.01
CA LYS A 80 -7.84 25.66 12.05
C LYS A 80 -6.49 26.35 12.10
N GLU A 81 -6.47 27.58 12.60
CA GLU A 81 -5.23 28.32 12.86
C GLU A 81 -4.26 27.56 13.78
N THR A 82 -4.81 26.78 14.72
CA THR A 82 -4.07 26.00 15.70
C THR A 82 -3.52 24.68 15.17
N ASP A 83 -3.85 24.30 13.93
CA ASP A 83 -3.38 23.05 13.36
C ASP A 83 -1.88 23.19 13.03
N THR A 84 -1.04 22.54 13.83
CA THR A 84 0.41 22.49 13.61
C THR A 84 0.76 21.22 12.83
N GLU A 85 1.15 21.36 11.57
CA GLU A 85 1.60 20.26 10.73
C GLU A 85 3.12 20.31 10.52
N ASP A 86 3.80 19.18 10.77
CA ASP A 86 5.18 18.99 10.32
C ASP A 86 5.16 18.65 8.83
N LEU A 87 5.55 19.63 8.00
CA LEU A 87 5.55 19.48 6.53
C LEU A 87 6.43 18.33 6.02
N ASN A 88 7.40 17.89 6.83
CA ASN A 88 8.30 16.78 6.51
C ASN A 88 7.70 15.41 6.83
N LYS A 89 6.47 15.37 7.38
CA LYS A 89 5.78 14.14 7.76
C LYS A 89 4.42 14.06 7.06
N PRO A 90 3.94 12.85 6.74
CA PRO A 90 2.58 12.68 6.26
C PRO A 90 1.58 13.14 7.32
N VAL A 91 0.49 13.78 6.87
CA VAL A 91 -0.58 14.22 7.77
C VAL A 91 -1.15 13.07 8.58
N LEU A 92 -1.41 13.33 9.86
CA LEU A 92 -2.00 12.33 10.77
C LEU A 92 -3.51 12.20 10.56
N THR A 93 -4.17 13.31 10.26
CA THR A 93 -5.63 13.40 10.14
C THR A 93 -6.02 13.77 8.72
N HIS A 94 -7.02 13.07 8.19
CA HIS A 94 -7.61 13.39 6.89
C HIS A 94 -9.13 13.25 6.99
N ARG A 95 -9.86 14.30 6.62
CA ARG A 95 -11.31 14.24 6.46
C ARG A 95 -11.61 13.91 5.00
N PRO A 96 -12.15 12.72 4.69
CA PRO A 96 -12.41 12.36 3.30
C PRO A 96 -13.54 13.22 2.71
N PRO A 97 -13.58 13.38 1.37
CA PRO A 97 -14.65 14.10 0.68
C PRO A 97 -16.05 13.59 1.05
N SER A 98 -16.18 12.27 1.24
CA SER A 98 -17.45 11.69 1.69
C SER A 98 -17.83 12.12 3.11
N GLY A 99 -16.86 12.23 4.03
CA GLY A 99 -17.10 12.74 5.38
C GLY A 99 -17.52 14.20 5.37
N ALA A 100 -16.94 15.01 4.48
CA ALA A 100 -17.36 16.39 4.24
C ALA A 100 -18.75 16.47 3.57
N GLY A 101 -19.12 15.53 2.71
CA GLY A 101 -20.45 15.45 2.11
C GLY A 101 -21.55 15.04 3.10
N LEU A 102 -21.27 14.06 3.96
CA LEU A 102 -22.23 13.51 4.94
C LEU A 102 -22.46 14.42 6.15
N SER A 103 -21.40 15.05 6.65
CA SER A 103 -21.46 15.77 7.92
C SER A 103 -20.67 17.06 7.90
N GLN A 104 -21.18 18.07 8.58
CA GLN A 104 -20.47 19.33 8.80
C GLN A 104 -19.43 19.16 9.92
N ASP A 105 -18.30 19.85 9.81
CA ASP A 105 -17.24 19.76 10.84
C ASP A 105 -17.63 20.41 12.18
N ASN A 106 -18.71 21.22 12.24
CA ASN A 106 -19.23 21.92 13.42
C ASN A 106 -18.21 22.74 14.24
N SER A 107 -16.95 22.76 13.84
CA SER A 107 -15.90 23.61 14.37
C SER A 107 -16.23 25.07 14.06
N ILE A 108 -15.93 25.93 15.03
CA ILE A 108 -15.94 27.38 14.87
C ILE A 108 -14.56 27.78 14.37
N TYR A 109 -14.52 28.50 13.26
CA TYR A 109 -13.31 29.03 12.64
C TYR A 109 -13.27 30.54 12.80
N ASN A 110 -12.07 31.12 12.88
CA ASN A 110 -11.86 32.57 12.89
C ASN A 110 -10.77 32.98 11.89
N HIS A 111 -9.57 32.39 12.03
CA HIS A 111 -8.46 32.55 11.09
C HIS A 111 -8.06 31.21 10.43
N PRO A 112 -8.98 30.52 9.73
CA PRO A 112 -8.65 29.24 9.10
C PRO A 112 -7.67 29.42 7.95
N TYR A 113 -7.08 28.31 7.54
CA TYR A 113 -6.46 28.22 6.22
C TYR A 113 -7.06 27.07 5.42
N VAL A 114 -7.04 27.22 4.10
CA VAL A 114 -7.54 26.21 3.16
C VAL A 114 -6.44 25.75 2.24
N ILE A 115 -6.41 24.45 1.97
CA ILE A 115 -5.50 23.82 1.02
C ILE A 115 -6.32 23.19 -0.11
N GLY A 116 -5.98 23.53 -1.35
CA GLY A 116 -6.62 22.98 -2.54
C GLY A 116 -5.60 22.35 -3.48
N TRP A 117 -5.99 21.25 -4.14
CA TRP A 117 -5.17 20.62 -5.18
C TRP A 117 -5.18 21.48 -6.44
N VAL A 118 -3.99 21.90 -6.90
CA VAL A 118 -3.84 22.76 -8.08
C VAL A 118 -2.56 22.37 -8.81
N LYS A 119 -2.68 21.77 -10.00
CA LYS A 119 -1.54 21.56 -10.90
C LYS A 119 -1.14 22.90 -11.54
N TRP A 120 -0.36 23.69 -10.84
CA TRP A 120 0.15 24.98 -11.33
C TRP A 120 1.48 24.80 -12.10
N GLU A 121 1.83 25.80 -12.92
CA GLU A 121 3.03 25.84 -13.74
C GLU A 121 3.95 27.00 -13.30
N PRO A 122 5.28 26.79 -13.25
CA PRO A 122 6.23 27.81 -12.80
C PRO A 122 6.10 29.14 -13.56
N GLY A 123 6.13 30.24 -12.83
CA GLY A 123 6.04 31.60 -13.39
C GLY A 123 4.66 32.01 -13.93
N MET A 124 3.68 31.11 -13.97
CA MET A 124 2.32 31.42 -14.40
C MET A 124 1.53 32.15 -13.32
N LYS A 125 0.55 32.94 -13.75
CA LYS A 125 -0.31 33.76 -12.88
C LYS A 125 -1.65 33.06 -12.66
N TYR A 126 -2.11 33.06 -11.41
CA TYR A 126 -3.33 32.36 -10.98
C TYR A 126 -4.25 33.29 -10.20
N ASP A 127 -5.51 33.36 -10.60
CA ASP A 127 -6.57 34.05 -9.89
C ASP A 127 -7.24 33.10 -8.90
N VAL A 128 -7.04 33.34 -7.61
CA VAL A 128 -7.60 32.55 -6.51
C VAL A 128 -8.82 33.29 -5.96
N LYS A 129 -10.00 32.71 -6.10
CA LYS A 129 -11.24 33.19 -5.46
C LYS A 129 -11.63 32.24 -4.34
N VAL A 130 -11.85 32.76 -3.15
CA VAL A 130 -12.38 32.01 -2.00
C VAL A 130 -13.77 32.52 -1.70
N THR A 131 -14.73 31.60 -1.59
CA THR A 131 -16.10 31.86 -1.16
C THR A 131 -16.34 31.11 0.13
N VAL A 132 -16.83 31.81 1.15
CA VAL A 132 -17.16 31.24 2.46
C VAL A 132 -18.65 31.41 2.71
N ARG A 133 -19.32 30.31 3.04
CA ARG A 133 -20.66 30.31 3.63
C ARG A 133 -20.52 30.27 5.15
N MET A 134 -20.83 31.37 5.82
CA MET A 134 -20.83 31.51 7.27
C MET A 134 -22.18 31.10 7.83
N LYS A 135 -22.15 30.22 8.84
CA LYS A 135 -23.32 29.55 9.42
C LYS A 135 -23.35 29.75 10.93
N LYS A 136 -24.54 29.96 11.48
CA LYS A 136 -24.77 29.98 12.94
C LYS A 136 -24.86 28.59 13.55
N GLU A 137 -25.39 27.64 12.78
CA GLU A 137 -25.61 26.25 13.18
C GLU A 137 -25.07 25.30 12.11
N ALA A 138 -24.98 24.02 12.46
CA ALA A 138 -24.53 22.97 11.53
C ALA A 138 -25.42 22.87 10.28
N LYS A 139 -26.73 23.07 10.45
CA LYS A 139 -27.74 23.00 9.40
C LYS A 139 -27.66 24.23 8.50
N ASN A 140 -27.89 24.02 7.21
CA ASN A 140 -28.01 25.10 6.24
C ASN A 140 -29.22 25.98 6.57
N SER A 141 -29.06 27.29 6.50
CA SER A 141 -30.13 28.27 6.61
C SER A 141 -30.13 29.22 5.41
N ASP A 142 -31.31 29.70 5.02
CA ASP A 142 -31.45 30.77 4.02
C ASP A 142 -30.84 32.09 4.50
N ASN A 143 -30.62 32.24 5.81
CA ASN A 143 -29.97 33.39 6.44
C ASN A 143 -28.45 33.23 6.57
N ASP A 144 -27.87 32.17 6.01
CA ASP A 144 -26.41 32.01 6.00
C ASP A 144 -25.77 33.12 5.15
N LEU A 145 -24.65 33.64 5.62
CA LEU A 145 -23.95 34.74 4.96
C LEU A 145 -22.91 34.19 3.99
N PHE A 146 -22.98 34.59 2.73
CA PHE A 146 -21.96 34.28 1.73
C PHE A 146 -21.04 35.49 1.53
N ILE A 147 -19.75 35.29 1.81
CA ILE A 147 -18.71 36.29 1.57
C ILE A 147 -17.67 35.72 0.62
N SER A 148 -17.06 36.57 -0.20
CA SER A 148 -16.03 36.15 -1.15
C SER A 148 -14.91 37.17 -1.23
N ALA A 149 -13.72 36.69 -1.55
CA ALA A 149 -12.57 37.51 -1.85
C ALA A 149 -11.74 36.84 -2.95
N SER A 150 -11.00 37.65 -3.71
CA SER A 150 -10.12 37.17 -4.76
C SER A 150 -8.73 37.77 -4.59
N LYS A 151 -7.71 36.99 -4.90
CA LYS A 151 -6.32 37.44 -4.93
C LYS A 151 -5.60 36.76 -6.08
N THR A 152 -4.81 37.54 -6.80
CA THR A 152 -3.97 37.01 -7.86
C THR A 152 -2.56 36.79 -7.35
N ILE A 153 -1.98 35.64 -7.69
CA ILE A 153 -0.63 35.25 -7.28
C ILE A 153 0.16 34.70 -8.47
N ASN A 154 1.49 34.77 -8.38
CA ASN A 154 2.37 34.13 -9.35
C ASN A 154 2.93 32.83 -8.75
N ALA A 155 2.98 31.79 -9.55
CA ALA A 155 3.65 30.55 -9.19
C ALA A 155 5.17 30.78 -9.01
N PRO A 156 5.82 30.04 -8.10
CA PRO A 156 7.27 30.05 -7.96
C PRO A 156 8.00 29.85 -9.30
N GLN A 157 9.12 30.54 -9.51
CA GLN A 157 9.92 30.42 -10.75
C GLN A 157 11.05 29.36 -10.66
N GLY A 158 11.27 28.74 -9.49
CA GLY A 158 12.54 28.08 -9.17
C GLY A 158 12.71 26.62 -9.59
N SER A 159 11.62 25.88 -9.84
CA SER A 159 11.70 24.42 -10.03
C SER A 159 10.73 24.00 -11.15
N GLU A 160 11.25 23.28 -12.14
CA GLU A 160 10.47 22.85 -13.31
C GLU A 160 9.31 21.96 -12.90
N ALA A 161 8.13 22.19 -13.51
CA ALA A 161 7.04 21.22 -13.47
C ALA A 161 7.36 20.05 -14.41
N PHE A 162 6.76 18.90 -14.14
CA PHE A 162 6.85 17.77 -15.08
C PHE A 162 6.11 18.09 -16.38
N ASP A 163 6.40 17.32 -17.42
CA ASP A 163 5.87 17.53 -18.77
C ASP A 163 4.34 17.80 -18.77
N PRO A 164 3.90 18.98 -19.26
CA PRO A 164 2.49 19.37 -19.25
C PRO A 164 1.60 18.47 -20.12
N ALA A 165 2.16 17.68 -21.03
CA ALA A 165 1.42 16.70 -21.83
C ALA A 165 0.73 15.63 -20.96
N TRP A 166 1.25 15.36 -19.75
CA TRP A 166 0.60 14.50 -18.76
C TRP A 166 -0.45 15.27 -17.96
N LYS A 167 -1.72 15.05 -18.28
CA LYS A 167 -2.81 15.90 -17.78
C LYS A 167 -3.16 15.65 -16.31
N LYS A 168 -2.92 14.44 -15.80
CA LYS A 168 -3.27 14.05 -14.43
C LYS A 168 -2.11 13.36 -13.71
N TYR A 169 -2.17 13.37 -12.38
CA TYR A 169 -1.26 12.60 -11.56
C TYR A 169 -1.92 12.15 -10.26
N LYS A 170 -1.42 11.06 -9.70
CA LYS A 170 -1.68 10.61 -8.33
C LYS A 170 -0.41 10.80 -7.51
N SER A 171 -0.50 10.75 -6.19
CA SER A 171 0.66 10.90 -5.32
C SER A 171 0.82 9.71 -4.37
N VAL A 172 2.06 9.28 -4.21
CA VAL A 172 2.46 8.21 -3.31
C VAL A 172 3.50 8.77 -2.35
N VAL A 173 3.16 8.81 -1.06
CA VAL A 173 4.10 9.16 0.00
C VAL A 173 4.70 7.89 0.58
N LEU A 174 6.02 7.81 0.57
CA LEU A 174 6.77 6.71 1.16
C LEU A 174 7.48 7.19 2.43
N SER A 175 7.33 6.45 3.53
CA SER A 175 7.96 6.80 4.81
C SER A 175 8.85 5.67 5.33
N GLU A 176 10.08 6.00 5.72
CA GLU A 176 11.06 5.09 6.31
C GLU A 176 10.97 5.16 7.84
N THR A 177 10.76 4.01 8.48
CA THR A 177 10.43 3.91 9.91
C THR A 177 11.49 3.21 10.77
N ALA A 178 12.43 2.49 10.15
CA ALA A 178 13.44 1.67 10.83
C ALA A 178 14.76 2.39 11.09
N GLY A 179 14.92 3.62 10.59
CA GLY A 179 16.15 4.39 10.66
C GLY A 179 17.24 3.87 9.72
N ILE A 180 16.85 3.30 8.58
CA ILE A 180 17.78 2.78 7.57
C ILE A 180 17.46 3.40 6.22
N ALA A 181 18.42 4.12 5.63
CA ALA A 181 18.24 4.68 4.30
C ALA A 181 17.89 3.59 3.28
N ARG A 182 16.84 3.84 2.50
CA ARG A 182 16.37 2.98 1.42
C ARG A 182 16.95 3.48 0.11
N LYS A 183 17.55 2.57 -0.66
CA LYS A 183 18.16 2.83 -1.96
C LYS A 183 17.65 1.85 -2.99
N ALA A 184 17.13 2.38 -4.09
CA ALA A 184 16.43 1.65 -5.14
C ALA A 184 15.50 0.59 -4.55
N GLU A 185 14.71 0.96 -3.55
CA GLU A 185 13.80 0.04 -2.86
C GLU A 185 12.63 -0.29 -3.78
N PRO A 186 12.36 -1.57 -4.08
CA PRO A 186 11.20 -1.94 -4.86
C PRO A 186 9.94 -1.63 -4.07
N VAL A 187 9.07 -0.84 -4.67
CA VAL A 187 7.79 -0.44 -4.11
C VAL A 187 6.72 -0.86 -5.09
N GLU A 188 5.63 -1.39 -4.55
CA GLU A 188 4.48 -1.77 -5.34
C GLU A 188 3.21 -1.14 -4.77
N VAL A 189 2.38 -0.60 -5.66
CA VAL A 189 1.09 0.02 -5.33
C VAL A 189 0.02 -0.45 -6.31
N LEU A 190 -1.21 -0.57 -5.82
CA LEU A 190 -2.40 -0.75 -6.66
C LEU A 190 -3.01 0.63 -6.92
N LEU A 191 -3.25 0.94 -8.20
CA LEU A 191 -3.85 2.21 -8.63
C LEU A 191 -5.15 1.95 -9.37
N ALA A 192 -6.12 2.82 -9.16
CA ALA A 192 -7.40 2.83 -9.85
C ALA A 192 -7.52 4.07 -10.73
N PHE A 193 -8.15 3.93 -11.88
CA PHE A 193 -8.29 4.99 -12.85
C PHE A 193 -9.64 4.90 -13.54
N TYR A 194 -10.10 6.02 -14.07
CA TYR A 194 -11.28 6.00 -14.92
C TYR A 194 -10.91 5.62 -16.36
N PRO A 195 -11.71 4.79 -17.05
CA PRO A 195 -11.38 4.29 -18.39
C PRO A 195 -11.16 5.39 -19.44
N ASP A 196 -11.80 6.54 -19.29
CA ASP A 196 -11.69 7.69 -20.20
C ASP A 196 -10.43 8.53 -19.99
N GLU A 197 -9.65 8.25 -18.94
CA GLU A 197 -8.40 8.97 -18.65
C GLU A 197 -7.15 8.29 -19.23
N ILE A 198 -7.33 7.14 -19.87
CA ILE A 198 -6.25 6.23 -20.23
C ILE A 198 -6.54 5.59 -21.58
N LYS A 199 -5.49 5.46 -22.37
CA LYS A 199 -5.49 4.64 -23.58
C LYS A 199 -4.56 3.43 -23.44
N ASP A 200 -3.38 3.61 -22.85
CA ASP A 200 -2.41 2.53 -22.59
C ASP A 200 -1.59 2.83 -21.34
N LEU A 201 -1.94 2.21 -20.21
CA LEU A 201 -1.25 2.42 -18.93
C LEU A 201 0.25 2.13 -18.99
N LYS A 202 0.69 1.13 -19.79
CA LYS A 202 2.12 0.77 -19.85
C LYS A 202 2.93 1.83 -20.59
N ARG A 203 2.32 2.51 -21.57
CA ARG A 203 2.94 3.62 -22.29
C ARG A 203 2.85 4.93 -21.53
N GLU A 204 1.73 5.17 -20.84
CA GLU A 204 1.41 6.47 -20.26
C GLU A 204 2.00 6.68 -18.88
N VAL A 205 1.99 5.68 -18.00
CA VAL A 205 2.38 5.91 -16.61
C VAL A 205 3.85 6.29 -16.49
N ARG A 206 4.12 7.37 -15.73
CA ARG A 206 5.46 7.82 -15.33
C ARG A 206 5.49 8.06 -13.84
N VAL A 207 6.59 7.69 -13.19
CA VAL A 207 6.77 7.93 -11.75
C VAL A 207 7.91 8.93 -11.58
N VAL A 208 7.66 9.97 -10.77
CA VAL A 208 8.59 11.07 -10.56
C VAL A 208 8.76 11.27 -9.07
N SER A 209 9.98 11.15 -8.57
CA SER A 209 10.32 11.53 -7.20
C SER A 209 10.44 13.05 -7.07
N VAL A 210 10.02 13.58 -5.93
CA VAL A 210 10.10 15.00 -5.59
C VAL A 210 11.10 15.18 -4.45
N ASP A 211 12.12 16.01 -4.66
CA ASP A 211 12.98 16.47 -3.58
C ASP A 211 12.23 17.55 -2.77
N PRO A 212 11.96 17.35 -1.45
CA PRO A 212 11.18 18.30 -0.68
C PRO A 212 11.93 19.60 -0.35
N GLU A 213 13.26 19.65 -0.48
CA GLU A 213 14.07 20.83 -0.20
C GLU A 213 14.32 21.66 -1.46
N THR A 214 14.71 21.00 -2.56
CA THR A 214 15.03 21.68 -3.83
C THR A 214 13.85 21.70 -4.81
N HIS A 215 12.81 20.90 -4.54
CA HIS A 215 11.66 20.70 -5.43
C HIS A 215 12.02 20.12 -6.79
N GLN A 216 13.23 19.56 -6.92
CA GLN A 216 13.67 18.89 -8.13
C GLN A 216 12.84 17.64 -8.39
N LEU A 217 12.43 17.47 -9.63
CA LEU A 217 11.71 16.30 -10.11
C LEU A 217 12.69 15.34 -10.78
N THR A 218 12.67 14.07 -10.37
CA THR A 218 13.48 13.02 -10.99
C THR A 218 12.62 11.83 -11.33
N GLU A 219 12.49 11.52 -12.62
CA GLU A 219 11.77 10.33 -13.06
C GLU A 219 12.50 9.06 -12.61
N VAL A 220 11.76 8.08 -12.08
CA VAL A 220 12.30 6.81 -11.57
C VAL A 220 11.82 5.63 -12.42
N PRO A 221 12.63 4.57 -12.59
CA PRO A 221 12.21 3.35 -13.27
C PRO A 221 10.91 2.81 -12.69
N CYS A 222 9.95 2.55 -13.57
CA CYS A 222 8.65 2.04 -13.21
C CYS A 222 8.13 0.99 -14.19
N GLN A 223 7.17 0.19 -13.75
CA GLN A 223 6.60 -0.91 -14.51
C GLN A 223 5.13 -1.08 -14.11
N VAL A 224 4.24 -1.01 -15.11
CA VAL A 224 2.81 -1.32 -14.93
C VAL A 224 2.53 -2.75 -15.34
N PHE A 225 1.76 -3.46 -14.51
CA PHE A 225 1.36 -4.85 -14.75
C PHE A 225 -0.01 -5.14 -14.09
N ASP A 226 -0.54 -6.33 -14.33
CA ASP A 226 -1.81 -6.79 -13.75
C ASP A 226 -2.98 -5.80 -13.94
N ILE A 227 -3.21 -5.39 -15.19
CA ILE A 227 -4.30 -4.48 -15.54
C ILE A 227 -5.62 -5.25 -15.53
N GLN A 228 -6.60 -4.75 -14.80
CA GLN A 228 -7.96 -5.31 -14.72
C GLN A 228 -9.01 -4.23 -14.95
N GLU A 229 -10.10 -4.59 -15.61
CA GLU A 229 -11.18 -3.68 -15.94
C GLU A 229 -12.50 -4.12 -15.30
N TYR A 230 -13.21 -3.17 -14.71
CA TYR A 230 -14.59 -3.31 -14.30
C TYR A 230 -15.39 -2.19 -14.94
N LEU A 231 -15.98 -2.47 -16.11
CA LEU A 231 -16.63 -1.44 -16.94
C LEU A 231 -18.15 -1.32 -16.71
N LYS A 232 -18.69 -2.03 -15.71
CA LYS A 232 -20.12 -1.99 -15.42
C LYS A 232 -20.49 -0.68 -14.72
N GLU A 233 -21.42 0.05 -15.31
CA GLU A 233 -22.01 1.24 -14.70
C GLU A 233 -23.04 0.87 -13.63
N ASP A 234 -23.19 1.76 -12.65
CA ASP A 234 -24.30 1.69 -11.71
C ASP A 234 -25.61 2.04 -12.44
N ASP A 235 -26.55 1.09 -12.44
CA ASP A 235 -27.87 1.25 -13.08
C ASP A 235 -28.82 2.17 -12.28
N LEU A 236 -28.35 2.69 -11.15
CA LEU A 236 -29.11 3.53 -10.23
C LEU A 236 -30.41 2.86 -9.77
N ALA A 237 -30.39 1.53 -9.55
CA ALA A 237 -31.48 0.67 -9.07
C ALA A 237 -32.85 1.38 -8.92
N PRO A 238 -33.79 1.21 -9.86
CA PRO A 238 -35.04 1.95 -9.84
C PRO A 238 -36.01 1.47 -8.75
N ASP A 239 -36.90 2.35 -8.32
CA ASP A 239 -38.05 2.05 -7.47
C ASP A 239 -39.16 1.34 -8.26
N ALA A 240 -40.27 1.02 -7.59
CA ALA A 240 -41.43 0.36 -8.21
C ALA A 240 -42.06 1.16 -9.37
N ASN A 241 -41.74 2.44 -9.52
CA ASN A 241 -42.23 3.33 -10.56
C ASN A 241 -41.17 3.61 -11.64
N GLY A 242 -40.03 2.91 -11.62
CA GLY A 242 -38.95 3.09 -12.59
C GLY A 242 -38.05 4.31 -12.32
N LYS A 243 -38.19 4.98 -11.15
CA LYS A 243 -37.35 6.13 -10.79
C LYS A 243 -36.10 5.68 -10.04
N PRO A 244 -34.92 6.27 -10.29
CA PRO A 244 -33.72 5.96 -9.51
C PRO A 244 -33.94 6.07 -8.00
N THR A 245 -33.57 5.04 -7.23
CA THR A 245 -33.62 5.08 -5.76
C THR A 245 -32.52 5.97 -5.14
N ARG A 246 -31.56 6.40 -5.96
CA ARG A 246 -30.45 7.28 -5.59
C ARG A 246 -30.18 8.29 -6.70
N GLN A 247 -29.69 9.46 -6.30
CA GLN A 247 -29.44 10.58 -7.23
C GLN A 247 -28.11 10.47 -7.97
N VAL A 248 -27.16 9.71 -7.42
CA VAL A 248 -25.80 9.58 -7.94
C VAL A 248 -25.37 8.12 -7.94
N PRO A 249 -24.51 7.71 -8.90
CA PRO A 249 -23.99 6.35 -8.95
C PRO A 249 -23.07 6.09 -7.74
N ILE A 250 -23.17 4.89 -7.16
CA ILE A 250 -22.32 4.45 -6.03
C ILE A 250 -20.92 4.06 -6.53
N TRP A 251 -20.83 3.52 -7.74
CA TRP A 251 -19.57 3.18 -8.39
C TRP A 251 -19.58 3.62 -9.85
N LEU A 252 -18.39 3.73 -10.43
CA LEU A 252 -18.18 4.07 -11.82
C LEU A 252 -17.27 3.02 -12.48
N PRO A 253 -17.32 2.88 -13.82
CA PRO A 253 -16.35 2.10 -14.56
C PRO A 253 -14.92 2.42 -14.12
N THR A 254 -14.13 1.39 -13.86
CA THR A 254 -12.78 1.52 -13.29
C THR A 254 -11.80 0.58 -13.97
N VAL A 255 -10.62 1.08 -14.29
CA VAL A 255 -9.44 0.30 -14.65
C VAL A 255 -8.49 0.30 -13.47
N THR A 256 -8.00 -0.86 -13.05
CA THR A 256 -6.97 -0.97 -12.01
C THR A 256 -5.69 -1.55 -12.58
N ALA A 257 -4.55 -1.18 -12.00
CA ALA A 257 -3.28 -1.79 -12.34
C ALA A 257 -2.32 -1.76 -11.16
N ARG A 258 -1.43 -2.76 -11.09
CA ARG A 258 -0.29 -2.75 -10.19
C ARG A 258 0.85 -1.97 -10.83
N LEU A 259 1.49 -1.12 -10.04
CA LEU A 259 2.65 -0.33 -10.42
C LEU A 259 3.81 -0.69 -9.50
N ALA A 260 4.92 -1.12 -10.08
CA ALA A 260 6.20 -1.27 -9.37
C ALA A 260 7.15 -0.15 -9.77
N PHE A 261 7.90 0.40 -8.82
CA PHE A 261 8.97 1.37 -9.09
C PHE A 261 10.10 1.29 -8.04
N LEU A 262 11.25 1.89 -8.35
CA LEU A 262 12.41 1.93 -7.45
C LEU A 262 12.46 3.27 -6.69
N ALA A 263 12.51 3.20 -5.36
CA ALA A 263 12.42 4.36 -4.49
C ALA A 263 13.68 4.57 -3.63
N ASP A 264 14.13 5.82 -3.58
CA ASP A 264 15.13 6.29 -2.62
C ASP A 264 14.43 7.05 -1.49
N VAL A 265 14.60 6.61 -0.24
CA VAL A 265 14.01 7.26 0.94
C VAL A 265 15.06 7.34 2.06
N PRO A 266 15.52 8.53 2.47
CA PRO A 266 16.44 8.67 3.58
C PRO A 266 15.89 8.10 4.90
N ALA A 267 16.78 7.72 5.82
CA ALA A 267 16.40 7.19 7.13
C ALA A 267 15.49 8.15 7.91
N LYS A 268 14.45 7.63 8.57
CA LYS A 268 13.45 8.38 9.36
C LYS A 268 12.78 9.55 8.62
N SER A 269 12.72 9.49 7.29
CA SER A 269 12.17 10.56 6.46
C SER A 269 10.99 10.06 5.62
N SER A 270 10.35 10.98 4.94
CA SER A 270 9.31 10.69 3.96
C SER A 270 9.65 11.35 2.62
N ARG A 271 9.28 10.71 1.52
CA ARG A 271 9.46 11.21 0.15
C ARG A 271 8.15 11.09 -0.63
N VAL A 272 7.92 12.05 -1.52
CA VAL A 272 6.74 12.10 -2.39
C VAL A 272 7.13 11.60 -3.76
N PHE A 273 6.28 10.74 -4.33
CA PHE A 273 6.37 10.24 -5.69
C PHE A 273 5.08 10.57 -6.43
N LEU A 274 5.17 11.27 -7.54
CA LEU A 274 4.03 11.60 -8.39
C LEU A 274 3.92 10.56 -9.51
N VAL A 275 2.75 9.97 -9.65
CA VAL A 275 2.42 9.02 -10.71
C VAL A 275 1.61 9.74 -11.78
N TYR A 276 2.28 10.21 -12.83
CA TYR A 276 1.68 10.91 -13.95
C TYR A 276 1.01 9.95 -14.93
N TYR A 277 -0.15 10.34 -15.46
CA TYR A 277 -0.92 9.59 -16.46
C TYR A 277 -1.77 10.55 -17.34
N ASN A 278 -2.58 10.00 -18.26
CA ASN A 278 -3.43 10.75 -19.18
C ASN A 278 -2.63 11.57 -20.20
N ASN A 279 -1.80 10.86 -20.96
CA ASN A 279 -1.06 11.38 -22.13
C ASN A 279 -1.14 10.35 -23.27
N ASP A 280 -2.18 10.45 -24.10
CA ASP A 280 -2.44 9.53 -25.21
C ASP A 280 -1.31 9.48 -26.27
N ALA A 281 -0.49 10.52 -26.34
CA ALA A 281 0.68 10.62 -27.20
C ALA A 281 1.96 10.02 -26.59
N ALA A 282 1.92 9.54 -25.33
CA ALA A 282 3.10 9.02 -24.65
C ALA A 282 3.69 7.80 -25.38
N MET A 283 5.00 7.83 -25.63
CA MET A 283 5.73 6.67 -26.15
C MET A 283 6.06 5.70 -25.01
N ALA A 284 6.23 4.42 -25.32
CA ALA A 284 6.78 3.48 -24.33
C ALA A 284 8.19 3.94 -23.93
N LYS A 285 8.46 4.00 -22.62
CA LYS A 285 9.79 4.34 -22.13
C LYS A 285 10.53 3.07 -21.71
N PRO A 286 11.62 2.70 -22.40
CA PRO A 286 12.50 1.64 -21.92
C PRO A 286 13.29 2.14 -20.72
N TYR A 287 13.31 1.35 -19.64
CA TYR A 287 14.20 1.57 -18.51
C TYR A 287 15.33 0.55 -18.55
N ILE A 288 16.55 1.01 -18.33
CA ILE A 288 17.72 0.14 -18.20
C ILE A 288 17.60 -0.60 -16.87
N THR A 289 17.81 -1.91 -16.90
CA THR A 289 17.77 -2.78 -15.73
C THR A 289 18.83 -3.86 -15.88
N ASP A 290 19.36 -4.32 -14.75
CA ASP A 290 20.17 -5.55 -14.67
C ASP A 290 19.29 -6.81 -14.55
N LEU A 291 17.98 -6.64 -14.32
CA LEU A 291 17.04 -7.74 -14.15
C LEU A 291 16.68 -8.36 -15.51
N HIS A 292 17.01 -9.63 -15.66
CA HIS A 292 16.77 -10.40 -16.88
C HIS A 292 16.05 -11.72 -16.56
N MET A 293 15.10 -12.09 -17.40
CA MET A 293 14.39 -13.37 -17.35
C MET A 293 14.42 -14.01 -18.73
N GLN A 294 14.82 -15.28 -18.79
CA GLN A 294 15.00 -16.04 -20.03
C GLN A 294 14.49 -17.48 -19.86
N GLY A 295 14.27 -18.16 -20.99
CA GLY A 295 13.73 -19.53 -21.03
C GLY A 295 12.21 -19.58 -21.06
N ASP A 296 11.68 -20.80 -21.12
CA ASP A 296 10.24 -21.07 -21.17
C ASP A 296 9.73 -21.48 -19.79
N ALA A 297 8.56 -20.96 -19.42
CA ALA A 297 7.91 -21.38 -18.18
C ALA A 297 7.55 -22.89 -18.23
N PRO A 298 7.74 -23.64 -17.13
CA PRO A 298 8.10 -23.13 -15.81
C PRO A 298 9.63 -23.08 -15.54
N GLY A 299 10.48 -23.55 -16.46
CA GLY A 299 11.95 -23.59 -16.35
C GLY A 299 12.67 -22.29 -16.70
N LEU A 300 12.41 -21.23 -15.94
CA LEU A 300 12.98 -19.91 -16.19
C LEU A 300 14.36 -19.75 -15.56
N GLN A 301 15.23 -18.98 -16.21
CA GLN A 301 16.45 -18.42 -15.62
C GLN A 301 16.24 -16.93 -15.35
N ILE A 302 16.52 -16.51 -14.12
CA ILE A 302 16.37 -15.12 -13.66
C ILE A 302 17.69 -14.62 -13.10
N ASP A 303 18.16 -13.48 -13.59
CA ASP A 303 19.45 -12.90 -13.25
C ASP A 303 19.30 -11.42 -12.90
N ASN A 304 20.12 -10.94 -11.95
CA ASN A 304 20.46 -9.52 -11.77
C ASN A 304 21.97 -9.39 -11.54
N ASP A 305 22.55 -8.22 -11.28
CA ASP A 305 24.01 -8.06 -11.13
C ASP A 305 24.61 -8.82 -9.94
N LEU A 306 23.78 -9.29 -9.00
CA LEU A 306 24.22 -9.95 -7.77
C LEU A 306 23.97 -11.47 -7.79
N ILE A 307 22.84 -11.92 -8.35
CA ILE A 307 22.40 -13.31 -8.25
C ILE A 307 22.00 -13.90 -9.61
N SER A 308 22.10 -15.22 -9.71
CA SER A 308 21.57 -16.03 -10.81
C SER A 308 20.72 -17.15 -10.23
N VAL A 309 19.49 -17.28 -10.70
CA VAL A 309 18.49 -18.23 -10.21
C VAL A 309 17.94 -19.04 -11.37
N VAL A 310 17.92 -20.36 -11.20
CA VAL A 310 17.34 -21.30 -12.17
C VAL A 310 16.13 -21.96 -11.53
N LEU A 311 15.01 -21.95 -12.25
CA LEU A 311 13.79 -22.68 -11.88
C LEU A 311 13.74 -24.03 -12.60
N HIS A 312 13.22 -25.04 -11.91
CA HIS A 312 13.17 -26.40 -12.40
C HIS A 312 12.19 -26.51 -13.59
N PRO A 313 12.59 -27.17 -14.71
CA PRO A 313 11.84 -27.16 -15.97
C PRO A 313 10.45 -27.81 -15.91
N ASN A 314 10.19 -28.66 -14.92
CA ASN A 314 8.87 -29.28 -14.77
C ASN A 314 7.96 -28.55 -13.78
N SER A 315 8.50 -28.03 -12.68
CA SER A 315 7.70 -27.56 -11.54
C SER A 315 7.76 -26.06 -11.30
N GLY A 316 8.74 -25.37 -11.89
CA GLY A 316 8.97 -23.94 -11.66
C GLY A 316 9.52 -23.59 -10.29
N HIS A 317 9.96 -24.58 -9.52
CA HIS A 317 10.55 -24.36 -8.20
C HIS A 317 12.04 -24.04 -8.30
N LEU A 318 12.59 -23.34 -7.29
CA LEU A 318 14.01 -23.04 -7.21
C LEU A 318 14.84 -24.33 -7.35
N ASP A 319 15.69 -24.41 -8.37
CA ASP A 319 16.55 -25.56 -8.67
C ASP A 319 18.02 -25.29 -8.32
N GLN A 320 18.48 -24.10 -8.66
CA GLN A 320 19.85 -23.65 -8.41
C GLN A 320 19.88 -22.15 -8.15
N ILE A 321 20.77 -21.72 -7.26
CA ILE A 321 21.08 -20.31 -7.03
C ILE A 321 22.59 -20.10 -6.95
N SER A 322 23.07 -19.01 -7.56
CA SER A 322 24.49 -18.66 -7.59
C SER A 322 24.69 -17.19 -7.23
N LEU A 323 25.73 -16.91 -6.45
CA LEU A 323 26.21 -15.56 -6.18
C LEU A 323 27.15 -15.17 -7.33
N LYS A 324 26.87 -14.10 -8.07
CA LYS A 324 27.67 -13.76 -9.26
C LYS A 324 29.14 -13.46 -8.97
N LYS A 325 29.48 -13.09 -7.73
CA LYS A 325 30.87 -12.91 -7.27
C LYS A 325 31.59 -14.24 -6.93
N ARG A 326 30.85 -15.34 -6.84
CA ARG A 326 31.32 -16.71 -6.54
C ARG A 326 30.64 -17.73 -7.48
N PRO A 327 30.76 -17.55 -8.82
CA PRO A 327 30.03 -18.36 -9.79
C PRO A 327 30.50 -19.82 -9.83
N ASP A 328 31.68 -20.10 -9.29
CA ASP A 328 32.28 -21.42 -9.13
C ASP A 328 31.65 -22.26 -8.01
N PHE A 329 30.79 -21.65 -7.17
CA PHE A 329 30.14 -22.33 -6.05
C PHE A 329 28.61 -22.14 -6.05
N PRO A 330 27.89 -22.68 -7.06
CA PRO A 330 26.43 -22.66 -7.07
C PRO A 330 25.86 -23.58 -5.98
N LEU A 331 24.74 -23.16 -5.39
CA LEU A 331 23.97 -23.98 -4.47
C LEU A 331 22.86 -24.70 -5.24
N TYR A 332 22.74 -26.01 -5.01
CA TYR A 332 21.77 -26.90 -5.65
C TYR A 332 21.50 -28.12 -4.77
N HIS A 333 20.47 -28.88 -5.11
CA HIS A 333 20.15 -30.15 -4.46
C HIS A 333 20.44 -31.37 -5.37
N ARG A 334 19.70 -31.52 -6.49
CA ARG A 334 19.87 -32.56 -7.53
C ARG A 334 19.81 -34.03 -7.04
N LYS A 335 19.20 -34.30 -5.90
CA LYS A 335 18.85 -35.64 -5.41
C LYS A 335 17.37 -35.66 -5.05
N GLU A 336 16.77 -36.86 -4.94
CA GLU A 336 15.36 -37.08 -4.54
C GLU A 336 14.30 -36.23 -5.26
N THR A 337 13.01 -36.53 -5.04
CA THR A 337 11.88 -35.85 -5.71
C THR A 337 12.15 -35.55 -7.19
N ASN A 338 12.28 -34.26 -7.55
CA ASN A 338 12.68 -33.79 -8.86
C ASN A 338 14.08 -33.12 -8.86
N GLY A 339 14.77 -33.04 -7.73
CA GLY A 339 16.08 -32.41 -7.58
C GLY A 339 16.08 -30.90 -7.24
N ALA A 340 14.91 -30.26 -7.13
CA ALA A 340 14.80 -28.85 -6.76
C ALA A 340 15.25 -28.59 -5.31
N ILE A 341 15.65 -27.35 -5.03
CA ILE A 341 15.96 -26.82 -3.70
C ILE A 341 14.67 -26.58 -2.90
N HIS A 342 13.67 -25.93 -3.48
CA HIS A 342 12.43 -25.60 -2.77
C HIS A 342 11.39 -26.71 -3.00
N TRP A 343 11.06 -27.45 -1.94
CA TRP A 343 10.15 -28.60 -2.03
C TRP A 343 8.67 -28.20 -1.79
N ASN A 344 8.42 -27.50 -0.70
CA ASN A 344 7.08 -27.31 -0.16
C ASN A 344 6.39 -26.03 -0.66
N PRO A 345 5.06 -25.90 -0.56
CA PRO A 345 4.09 -26.67 0.26
C PRO A 345 3.93 -28.17 -0.06
N GLU A 346 3.50 -28.95 0.92
CA GLU A 346 3.28 -30.40 0.74
C GLU A 346 2.25 -30.99 1.70
N ILE A 347 1.90 -32.25 1.48
CA ILE A 347 1.20 -33.09 2.46
C ILE A 347 1.52 -34.58 2.24
N TYR A 348 1.53 -35.36 3.32
CA TYR A 348 1.60 -36.82 3.28
C TYR A 348 0.34 -37.46 3.85
N THR A 349 -0.46 -38.09 2.99
CA THR A 349 -1.74 -38.74 3.32
C THR A 349 -1.77 -40.21 2.86
N PRO A 350 -1.09 -41.13 3.57
CA PRO A 350 -1.11 -42.55 3.22
C PRO A 350 -2.54 -43.10 3.01
N PRO A 351 -2.74 -44.04 2.06
CA PRO A 351 -1.71 -44.71 1.26
C PRO A 351 -1.23 -43.89 0.05
N THR A 352 -1.74 -42.67 -0.18
CA THR A 352 -1.24 -41.79 -1.25
C THR A 352 0.22 -41.44 -0.99
N PRO A 353 1.07 -41.41 -2.04
CA PRO A 353 2.44 -40.96 -1.91
C PRO A 353 2.56 -39.59 -1.25
N TRP A 354 3.72 -39.34 -0.65
CA TRP A 354 4.08 -38.03 -0.16
C TRP A 354 4.29 -37.09 -1.33
N THR A 355 3.47 -36.03 -1.42
CA THR A 355 3.48 -35.10 -2.54
C THR A 355 3.88 -33.70 -2.11
N HIS A 356 4.78 -33.11 -2.88
CA HIS A 356 5.27 -31.74 -2.73
C HIS A 356 4.87 -30.91 -3.95
N THR A 357 4.84 -29.58 -3.84
CA THR A 357 4.68 -28.71 -5.01
C THR A 357 5.85 -28.80 -5.98
N SER A 358 7.06 -29.19 -5.52
CA SER A 358 8.17 -29.53 -6.42
C SER A 358 7.86 -30.72 -7.32
N ASP A 359 6.98 -31.64 -6.95
CA ASP A 359 6.67 -32.84 -7.77
C ASP A 359 5.73 -32.55 -8.96
N TRP A 360 5.26 -31.30 -9.11
CA TRP A 360 4.46 -30.88 -10.27
C TRP A 360 5.20 -31.09 -11.60
N LYS A 361 4.45 -31.62 -12.59
CA LYS A 361 4.99 -31.96 -13.91
C LYS A 361 3.89 -32.02 -14.99
N PRO A 362 3.54 -30.88 -15.63
CA PRO A 362 3.76 -29.50 -15.16
C PRO A 362 2.78 -29.12 -14.04
N PRO A 363 2.91 -27.93 -13.42
CA PRO A 363 1.84 -27.37 -12.60
C PRO A 363 0.59 -27.11 -13.45
N GLN A 364 -0.59 -27.13 -12.82
CA GLN A 364 -1.87 -26.93 -13.52
C GLN A 364 -2.00 -25.53 -14.10
N ASN A 365 -1.50 -24.54 -13.38
CA ASN A 365 -1.51 -23.15 -13.81
C ASN A 365 -0.14 -22.52 -13.57
N MET A 366 0.22 -21.61 -14.47
CA MET A 366 1.43 -20.83 -14.37
C MET A 366 1.23 -19.42 -14.93
N LYS A 367 1.90 -18.44 -14.33
CA LYS A 367 1.96 -17.05 -14.82
C LYS A 367 3.37 -16.55 -14.60
N SER A 368 3.96 -15.98 -15.63
CA SER A 368 5.26 -15.29 -15.50
C SER A 368 5.23 -13.98 -16.26
N PHE A 369 5.98 -13.00 -15.78
CA PHE A 369 6.22 -11.76 -16.49
C PHE A 369 7.58 -11.19 -16.09
N SER A 370 8.15 -10.39 -16.99
CA SER A 370 9.39 -9.68 -16.76
C SER A 370 9.23 -8.21 -17.12
N GLY A 371 9.93 -7.36 -16.40
CA GLY A 371 10.08 -5.96 -16.72
C GLY A 371 11.21 -5.32 -15.91
N PRO A 372 11.40 -4.01 -16.04
CA PRO A 372 12.61 -3.34 -15.54
C PRO A 372 12.73 -3.27 -14.02
N VAL A 373 11.63 -3.47 -13.28
CA VAL A 373 11.59 -3.33 -11.81
C VAL A 373 11.25 -4.64 -11.13
N LEU A 374 10.45 -5.49 -11.76
CA LEU A 374 9.95 -6.74 -11.19
C LEU A 374 9.85 -7.83 -12.27
N ALA A 375 10.40 -9.00 -11.96
CA ALA A 375 10.13 -10.26 -12.66
C ALA A 375 9.44 -11.22 -11.68
N SER A 376 8.39 -11.91 -12.15
CA SER A 376 7.60 -12.84 -11.34
C SER A 376 7.45 -14.18 -12.04
N SER A 377 7.50 -15.27 -11.28
CA SER A 377 7.09 -16.61 -11.71
C SER A 377 6.15 -17.21 -10.66
N GLU A 378 4.97 -17.63 -11.09
CA GLU A 378 3.87 -18.06 -10.25
C GLU A 378 3.36 -19.40 -10.77
N VAL A 379 3.23 -20.37 -9.88
CA VAL A 379 2.70 -21.70 -10.17
C VAL A 379 1.66 -22.08 -9.13
N TRP A 380 0.53 -22.64 -9.55
CA TRP A 380 -0.53 -23.07 -8.62
C TRP A 380 -1.41 -24.18 -9.19
N GLY A 381 -2.07 -24.89 -8.28
CA GLY A 381 -2.97 -25.98 -8.58
C GLY A 381 -3.11 -26.90 -7.38
N ASN A 382 -3.75 -28.05 -7.58
CA ASN A 382 -3.79 -29.07 -6.55
C ASN A 382 -2.46 -29.83 -6.43
N LEU A 383 -2.23 -30.42 -5.25
CA LEU A 383 -1.16 -31.38 -5.06
C LEU A 383 -1.46 -32.64 -5.88
N ARG A 384 -0.43 -33.17 -6.54
CA ARG A 384 -0.52 -34.40 -7.33
C ARG A 384 -1.13 -35.54 -6.50
N GLU A 385 -2.14 -36.19 -7.08
CA GLU A 385 -2.89 -37.31 -6.49
C GLU A 385 -3.68 -36.94 -5.22
N ILE A 386 -3.76 -35.66 -4.86
CA ILE A 386 -4.47 -35.13 -3.69
C ILE A 386 -5.27 -33.88 -4.10
N PRO A 387 -6.35 -34.03 -4.90
CA PRO A 387 -7.16 -32.92 -5.39
C PRO A 387 -7.86 -32.11 -4.27
N GLN A 388 -7.90 -32.63 -3.06
CA GLN A 388 -8.45 -31.98 -1.87
C GLN A 388 -7.59 -30.82 -1.35
N VAL A 389 -6.35 -30.68 -1.83
CA VAL A 389 -5.39 -29.73 -1.32
C VAL A 389 -4.84 -28.89 -2.47
N ASP A 390 -5.12 -27.59 -2.44
CA ASP A 390 -4.55 -26.61 -3.36
C ASP A 390 -3.28 -26.01 -2.78
N ALA A 391 -2.33 -25.70 -3.65
CA ALA A 391 -1.12 -24.99 -3.29
C ALA A 391 -0.75 -23.94 -4.34
N SER A 392 0.01 -22.94 -3.92
CA SER A 392 0.66 -22.00 -4.82
C SER A 392 2.06 -21.64 -4.32
N VAL A 393 2.95 -21.38 -5.28
CA VAL A 393 4.30 -20.85 -5.04
C VAL A 393 4.55 -19.70 -6.02
N ARG A 394 5.00 -18.57 -5.49
CA ARG A 394 5.34 -17.36 -6.25
C ARG A 394 6.75 -16.90 -5.90
N TYR A 395 7.50 -16.52 -6.92
CA TYR A 395 8.80 -15.86 -6.79
C TYR A 395 8.77 -14.47 -7.42
N GLU A 396 9.30 -13.48 -6.71
CA GLU A 396 9.43 -12.09 -7.16
C GLU A 396 10.89 -11.63 -7.05
N PHE A 397 11.45 -11.19 -8.17
CA PHE A 397 12.85 -10.77 -8.32
C PHE A 397 12.94 -9.29 -8.67
N TYR A 398 13.99 -8.64 -8.17
CA TYR A 398 14.17 -7.19 -8.28
C TYR A 398 15.59 -6.84 -8.76
N PRO A 399 15.77 -5.71 -9.45
CA PRO A 399 17.09 -5.25 -9.89
C PRO A 399 17.99 -4.90 -8.71
N GLY A 400 19.28 -5.24 -8.81
CA GLY A 400 20.29 -4.93 -7.81
C GLY A 400 20.03 -5.45 -6.38
N LYS A 401 19.20 -6.49 -6.19
CA LYS A 401 18.93 -7.09 -4.87
C LYS A 401 19.57 -8.47 -4.72
N PRO A 402 20.22 -8.79 -3.58
CA PRO A 402 20.80 -10.10 -3.33
C PRO A 402 19.77 -11.15 -2.88
N TYR A 403 18.48 -10.79 -2.96
CA TYR A 403 17.37 -11.58 -2.48
C TYR A 403 16.22 -11.57 -3.47
N PHE A 404 15.37 -12.58 -3.36
CA PHE A 404 14.07 -12.65 -4.01
C PHE A 404 13.01 -12.99 -2.96
N ILE A 405 11.76 -12.66 -3.26
CA ILE A 405 10.65 -12.93 -2.37
C ILE A 405 9.98 -14.20 -2.84
N SER A 406 9.79 -15.14 -1.92
CA SER A 406 8.97 -16.33 -2.13
C SER A 406 7.70 -16.22 -1.29
N SER A 407 6.55 -16.45 -1.90
CA SER A 407 5.28 -16.60 -1.19
C SER A 407 4.69 -17.97 -1.49
N SER A 408 4.20 -18.66 -0.47
CA SER A 408 3.50 -19.93 -0.63
C SER A 408 2.18 -19.94 0.11
N VAL A 409 1.20 -20.63 -0.46
CA VAL A 409 -0.11 -20.86 0.16
C VAL A 409 -0.45 -22.33 0.02
N LEU A 410 -1.01 -22.93 1.07
CA LEU A 410 -1.61 -24.26 1.07
C LEU A 410 -3.04 -24.13 1.60
N ARG A 411 -4.02 -24.64 0.85
CA ARG A 411 -5.44 -24.60 1.21
C ARG A 411 -6.01 -26.00 1.21
N ILE A 412 -6.70 -26.33 2.31
CA ILE A 412 -7.42 -27.59 2.47
C ILE A 412 -8.86 -27.39 2.01
N ASN A 413 -9.22 -27.91 0.83
CA ASN A 413 -10.57 -27.80 0.27
C ASN A 413 -11.53 -28.85 0.86
N GLU A 414 -10.99 -30.02 1.22
CA GLU A 414 -11.71 -31.09 1.91
C GLU A 414 -10.81 -31.66 3.01
N THR A 415 -11.42 -32.05 4.14
CA THR A 415 -10.65 -32.60 5.27
C THR A 415 -9.91 -33.87 4.85
N VAL A 416 -8.60 -33.89 5.07
CA VAL A 416 -7.73 -35.03 4.80
C VAL A 416 -6.97 -35.41 6.06
N HIS A 417 -6.68 -36.70 6.21
CA HIS A 417 -5.90 -37.21 7.33
C HIS A 417 -4.45 -37.40 6.88
N CYS A 418 -3.50 -36.80 7.58
CA CYS A 418 -2.11 -36.75 7.15
C CYS A 418 -1.12 -37.10 8.27
N LEU A 419 0.04 -37.62 7.89
CA LEU A 419 1.20 -37.79 8.79
C LEU A 419 2.15 -36.58 8.75
N ALA A 420 2.14 -35.85 7.63
CA ALA A 420 2.91 -34.64 7.44
C ALA A 420 2.08 -33.58 6.72
N LEU A 421 2.17 -32.36 7.23
CA LEU A 421 1.71 -31.13 6.62
C LEU A 421 2.83 -30.12 6.84
N ARG A 422 3.55 -29.76 5.78
CA ARG A 422 4.76 -28.92 5.88
C ARG A 422 4.77 -27.79 4.86
N ASN A 423 5.56 -26.77 5.16
CA ASN A 423 5.81 -25.62 4.29
C ASN A 423 7.23 -25.06 4.56
N GLY A 424 7.67 -24.05 3.79
CA GLY A 424 8.94 -23.35 4.01
C GLY A 424 10.19 -24.25 3.93
N GLU A 425 10.17 -25.29 3.10
CA GLU A 425 11.26 -26.28 3.02
C GLU A 425 12.29 -25.94 1.94
N ILE A 426 13.55 -25.86 2.36
CA ILE A 426 14.70 -25.63 1.47
C ILE A 426 15.69 -26.77 1.69
N VAL A 427 16.02 -27.46 0.61
CA VAL A 427 16.91 -28.60 0.56
C VAL A 427 18.16 -28.24 -0.22
N ILE A 428 19.34 -28.49 0.36
CA ILE A 428 20.63 -28.25 -0.30
C ILE A 428 21.47 -29.51 -0.21
N LYS A 429 22.26 -29.75 -1.26
CA LYS A 429 23.28 -30.80 -1.25
C LYS A 429 24.22 -30.62 -0.06
N ARG A 430 24.29 -31.64 0.80
CA ARG A 430 24.93 -31.55 2.11
C ARG A 430 26.39 -31.11 2.05
N GLU A 431 27.14 -31.59 1.06
CA GLU A 431 28.57 -31.29 0.91
C GLU A 431 28.84 -29.80 0.61
N LEU A 432 27.81 -29.03 0.22
CA LEU A 432 27.93 -27.60 -0.01
C LEU A 432 27.83 -26.78 1.29
N ILE A 433 27.35 -27.35 2.40
CA ILE A 433 27.07 -26.63 3.64
C ILE A 433 27.98 -27.14 4.76
N THR A 434 28.54 -26.21 5.54
CA THR A 434 29.32 -26.54 6.74
C THR A 434 28.61 -26.18 8.03
N HIS A 435 27.78 -25.13 8.01
CA HIS A 435 27.18 -24.57 9.20
C HIS A 435 25.75 -24.13 8.96
N ALA A 436 24.97 -24.12 10.04
CA ALA A 436 23.68 -23.47 10.11
C ALA A 436 23.68 -22.41 11.22
N ALA A 437 22.94 -21.32 11.03
CA ALA A 437 22.69 -20.35 12.08
C ALA A 437 21.26 -19.82 12.04
N TRP A 438 20.70 -19.54 13.23
CA TRP A 438 19.37 -18.95 13.39
C TRP A 438 19.28 -18.22 14.72
N TYR A 439 18.33 -17.28 14.82
CA TYR A 439 17.99 -16.69 16.11
C TYR A 439 16.99 -17.59 16.85
N ASP A 440 17.39 -18.09 18.00
CA ASP A 440 16.57 -18.93 18.87
C ASP A 440 15.87 -18.03 19.90
N VAL A 441 14.57 -17.82 19.71
CA VAL A 441 13.76 -16.92 20.54
C VAL A 441 13.66 -17.40 21.99
N VAL A 442 13.74 -18.72 22.23
CA VAL A 442 13.66 -19.30 23.57
C VAL A 442 14.93 -19.01 24.37
N ARG A 443 16.09 -19.08 23.72
CA ARG A 443 17.40 -18.77 24.34
C ARG A 443 17.81 -17.32 24.20
N ASP A 444 17.02 -16.49 23.52
CA ASP A 444 17.34 -15.10 23.18
C ASP A 444 18.77 -14.94 22.64
N SER A 445 19.17 -15.82 21.73
CA SER A 445 20.53 -15.83 21.19
C SER A 445 20.60 -16.45 19.80
N VAL A 446 21.66 -16.10 19.08
CA VAL A 446 21.94 -16.75 17.81
C VAL A 446 22.65 -18.08 18.07
N ILE A 447 22.06 -19.16 17.58
CA ILE A 447 22.71 -20.46 17.54
C ILE A 447 23.52 -20.54 16.25
N ASN A 448 24.77 -20.98 16.36
CA ASN A 448 25.63 -21.30 15.23
C ASN A 448 26.10 -22.74 15.41
N TYR A 449 25.78 -23.60 14.45
CA TYR A 449 25.90 -25.05 14.57
C TYR A 449 26.70 -25.62 13.40
N ASP A 450 27.73 -26.42 13.69
CA ASP A 450 28.49 -27.19 12.70
C ASP A 450 27.67 -28.42 12.29
N VAL A 451 27.11 -28.37 11.09
CA VAL A 451 26.26 -29.44 10.56
C VAL A 451 27.07 -30.57 9.91
N THR A 452 28.38 -30.42 9.77
CA THR A 452 29.25 -31.48 9.24
C THR A 452 29.36 -32.67 10.19
N GLN A 453 29.18 -32.42 11.49
CA GLN A 453 29.23 -33.43 12.55
C GLN A 453 27.86 -34.00 12.92
N MET A 454 26.80 -33.52 12.26
CA MET A 454 25.43 -33.94 12.54
C MET A 454 25.19 -35.38 12.06
N PRO A 455 24.71 -36.32 12.89
CA PRO A 455 24.36 -37.65 12.40
C PRO A 455 23.20 -37.59 11.41
N ASP A 456 23.12 -38.57 10.51
CA ASP A 456 21.98 -38.71 9.60
C ASP A 456 20.68 -38.90 10.39
N LEU A 457 19.60 -38.29 9.89
CA LEU A 457 18.26 -38.31 10.47
C LEU A 457 18.20 -37.75 11.91
N THR A 458 19.10 -36.83 12.23
CA THR A 458 19.00 -36.01 13.44
C THR A 458 18.24 -34.72 13.13
N ASP A 459 17.47 -34.20 14.08
CA ASP A 459 16.73 -32.95 13.93
C ASP A 459 17.23 -31.89 14.90
N LEU A 460 17.50 -30.67 14.41
CA LEU A 460 17.66 -29.48 15.22
C LEU A 460 16.34 -28.72 15.21
N LYS A 461 15.66 -28.65 16.35
CA LYS A 461 14.34 -28.01 16.47
C LYS A 461 14.47 -26.55 16.90
N MET A 462 13.59 -25.73 16.36
CA MET A 462 13.41 -24.33 16.71
C MET A 462 11.92 -23.98 16.71
N GLU A 463 11.57 -22.83 17.29
CA GLU A 463 10.19 -22.34 17.25
C GLU A 463 9.69 -22.20 15.82
N ALA A 464 8.39 -22.36 15.63
CA ALA A 464 7.80 -22.24 14.31
C ALA A 464 8.15 -20.87 13.71
N ASP A 465 7.84 -19.77 14.37
CA ASP A 465 8.08 -18.41 13.88
C ASP A 465 9.55 -17.95 13.94
N VAL A 466 10.50 -18.83 13.62
CA VAL A 466 11.91 -18.48 13.48
C VAL A 466 12.06 -17.29 12.51
N PRO A 467 12.63 -16.16 12.97
CA PRO A 467 12.59 -14.93 12.18
C PRO A 467 13.55 -14.95 11.00
N TRP A 468 14.63 -15.72 11.12
CA TRP A 468 15.56 -16.01 10.03
C TRP A 468 16.37 -17.26 10.32
N ILE A 469 16.79 -17.93 9.26
CA ILE A 469 17.66 -19.11 9.27
C ILE A 469 18.63 -19.05 8.10
N THR A 470 19.84 -19.56 8.28
CA THR A 470 20.83 -19.64 7.21
C THR A 470 21.65 -20.91 7.25
N PHE A 471 22.00 -21.39 6.06
CA PHE A 471 23.09 -22.32 5.82
C PHE A 471 24.26 -21.58 5.19
N TYR A 472 25.49 -21.93 5.58
CA TYR A 472 26.67 -21.37 4.94
C TYR A 472 27.85 -22.35 4.89
N ASN A 473 28.74 -22.08 3.96
CA ASN A 473 30.02 -22.74 3.83
C ASN A 473 31.14 -21.81 4.30
N GLU A 474 31.75 -22.13 5.43
CA GLU A 474 32.83 -21.34 6.02
C GLU A 474 34.05 -21.25 5.09
N LYS A 475 34.33 -22.30 4.31
CA LYS A 475 35.52 -22.37 3.45
C LYS A 475 35.37 -21.52 2.19
N THR A 476 34.20 -21.58 1.55
CA THR A 476 33.95 -20.83 0.31
C THR A 476 33.40 -19.43 0.58
N GLY A 477 32.92 -19.19 1.79
CA GLY A 477 32.32 -17.94 2.21
C GLY A 477 30.96 -17.66 1.56
N VAL A 478 30.25 -18.69 1.10
CA VAL A 478 28.93 -18.57 0.47
C VAL A 478 27.86 -19.04 1.44
N GLY A 479 26.82 -18.22 1.62
CA GLY A 479 25.66 -18.54 2.45
C GLY A 479 24.34 -18.39 1.70
N PHE A 480 23.34 -19.17 2.11
CA PHE A 480 21.94 -19.05 1.72
C PHE A 480 21.09 -18.87 2.97
N ALA A 481 20.16 -17.93 2.94
CA ALA A 481 19.32 -17.63 4.10
C ALA A 481 17.87 -17.42 3.68
N GLY A 482 16.97 -17.69 4.63
CA GLY A 482 15.58 -17.26 4.60
C GLY A 482 15.33 -16.25 5.74
N ILE A 483 14.73 -15.12 5.40
CA ILE A 483 14.19 -14.15 6.36
C ILE A 483 12.66 -14.23 6.28
N GLN A 484 12.01 -14.50 7.41
CA GLN A 484 10.56 -14.60 7.46
C GLN A 484 9.92 -13.21 7.45
N LEU A 485 9.06 -12.95 6.47
CA LEU A 485 8.32 -11.68 6.33
C LEU A 485 6.86 -11.80 6.76
N SER A 486 6.28 -12.99 6.62
CA SER A 486 4.93 -13.30 7.08
C SER A 486 4.78 -14.81 7.30
N TYR A 487 4.03 -15.16 8.35
CA TYR A 487 3.58 -16.52 8.63
C TYR A 487 2.19 -16.45 9.24
N ALA A 488 1.21 -17.06 8.58
CA ALA A 488 -0.17 -17.04 9.04
C ALA A 488 -0.86 -18.37 8.77
N ASN A 489 -1.58 -18.85 9.78
CA ASN A 489 -2.45 -20.02 9.72
C ASN A 489 -3.87 -19.57 10.05
N ALA A 490 -4.79 -19.77 9.12
CA ALA A 490 -6.17 -19.33 9.25
C ALA A 490 -7.14 -20.45 8.85
N GLY A 491 -8.41 -20.24 9.16
CA GLY A 491 -9.46 -21.20 8.89
C GLY A 491 -10.75 -20.48 8.57
N LEU A 492 -11.31 -20.74 7.40
CA LEU A 492 -12.58 -20.16 6.96
C LEU A 492 -13.76 -20.96 7.54
N GLU A 493 -13.83 -22.26 7.25
CA GLU A 493 -14.92 -23.15 7.72
C GLU A 493 -14.63 -23.84 9.06
N SER A 494 -13.37 -23.88 9.49
CA SER A 494 -12.95 -24.56 10.72
C SER A 494 -11.72 -23.88 11.27
N SER A 495 -11.59 -23.79 12.61
CA SER A 495 -10.37 -23.29 13.23
C SER A 495 -9.13 -24.10 12.78
N PRO A 496 -7.96 -23.47 12.63
CA PRO A 496 -6.72 -24.19 12.35
C PRO A 496 -6.49 -25.30 13.38
N ARG A 497 -6.24 -26.53 12.89
CA ARG A 497 -5.93 -27.68 13.75
C ARG A 497 -4.52 -28.18 13.46
N LEU A 498 -3.57 -27.69 14.25
CA LEU A 498 -2.14 -27.99 14.10
C LEU A 498 -1.66 -28.92 15.22
N LEU A 499 -0.86 -29.93 14.88
CA LEU A 499 -0.19 -30.79 15.85
C LEU A 499 1.26 -30.32 16.05
N ASN A 500 1.48 -29.61 17.16
CA ASN A 500 2.80 -29.14 17.62
C ASN A 500 3.62 -28.51 16.48
N PRO A 501 3.27 -27.32 15.98
CA PRO A 501 4.03 -26.68 14.93
C PRO A 501 5.43 -26.29 15.40
N PHE A 502 6.45 -26.56 14.60
CA PHE A 502 7.84 -26.17 14.85
C PHE A 502 8.58 -26.01 13.53
N PHE A 503 9.77 -25.42 13.58
CA PHE A 503 10.69 -25.41 12.45
C PHE A 503 11.89 -26.28 12.80
N TYR A 504 12.56 -26.86 11.81
CA TYR A 504 13.68 -27.75 12.08
C TYR A 504 14.67 -27.81 10.93
N ILE A 505 15.89 -28.25 11.26
CA ILE A 505 16.91 -28.68 10.31
C ILE A 505 17.08 -30.18 10.45
N THR A 506 17.15 -30.91 9.34
CA THR A 506 17.53 -32.33 9.32
C THR A 506 18.72 -32.55 8.40
N GLY A 507 19.66 -33.36 8.86
CA GLY A 507 20.81 -33.83 8.09
C GLY A 507 20.60 -35.25 7.57
N GLY A 508 20.96 -35.51 6.32
CA GLY A 508 20.97 -36.82 5.67
C GLY A 508 21.91 -36.82 4.47
N PRO A 509 21.58 -37.45 3.33
CA PRO A 509 22.36 -37.31 2.09
C PRO A 509 22.29 -35.90 1.46
N TRP A 510 21.39 -35.07 1.97
CA TRP A 510 21.19 -33.63 1.78
C TRP A 510 21.01 -32.99 3.17
N ILE A 511 20.98 -31.67 3.23
CA ILE A 511 20.59 -30.94 4.44
C ILE A 511 19.43 -30.03 4.09
N TYR A 512 18.45 -29.95 4.97
CA TYR A 512 17.30 -29.10 4.74
C TYR A 512 16.80 -28.47 6.02
N TRP A 513 16.07 -27.39 5.87
CA TRP A 513 15.16 -26.92 6.90
C TRP A 513 13.72 -27.02 6.42
N ALA A 514 12.76 -27.14 7.33
CA ALA A 514 11.34 -27.16 7.00
C ALA A 514 10.48 -26.69 8.17
N ARG A 515 9.27 -26.19 7.87
CA ARG A 515 8.21 -25.95 8.83
C ARG A 515 7.31 -27.17 8.94
N ALA A 516 7.22 -27.74 10.13
CA ALA A 516 6.15 -28.65 10.49
C ALA A 516 4.92 -27.84 10.91
N LEU A 517 3.81 -27.96 10.18
CA LEU A 517 2.50 -27.44 10.61
C LEU A 517 1.78 -28.50 11.46
N SER A 518 1.75 -29.73 10.95
CA SER A 518 1.33 -30.93 11.67
C SER A 518 2.22 -32.08 11.21
N LEU A 519 3.06 -32.61 12.09
CA LEU A 519 4.04 -33.63 11.72
C LEU A 519 4.12 -34.75 12.76
N SER A 520 3.28 -35.77 12.59
CA SER A 520 3.40 -37.00 13.39
C SER A 520 4.52 -37.89 12.85
N PHE A 521 4.84 -37.85 11.56
CA PHE A 521 5.84 -38.73 10.92
C PHE A 521 7.22 -38.74 11.60
N LEU A 522 7.69 -37.59 12.11
CA LEU A 522 8.96 -37.47 12.87
C LEU A 522 8.78 -37.55 14.40
N SER A 523 7.59 -37.92 14.88
CA SER A 523 7.30 -38.08 16.30
C SER A 523 7.51 -39.52 16.78
N SER A 524 7.57 -39.73 18.10
CA SER A 524 7.64 -41.07 18.69
C SER A 524 6.48 -41.99 18.30
N ASN A 525 5.33 -41.40 17.92
CA ASN A 525 4.13 -42.12 17.48
C ASN A 525 3.85 -41.85 15.99
N MET A 526 4.81 -42.20 15.13
CA MET A 526 4.86 -41.81 13.71
C MET A 526 3.67 -42.20 12.82
N GLN A 527 2.78 -43.05 13.32
CA GLN A 527 1.64 -43.60 12.57
C GLN A 527 0.32 -42.87 12.86
N GLN A 528 0.34 -41.84 13.72
CA GLN A 528 -0.87 -41.10 14.09
C GLN A 528 -1.33 -40.17 12.98
N MET A 529 -2.47 -40.49 12.37
CA MET A 529 -3.08 -39.68 11.32
C MET A 529 -3.78 -38.45 11.91
N ILE A 530 -3.33 -37.25 11.52
CA ILE A 530 -3.84 -35.97 12.00
C ILE A 530 -4.72 -35.33 10.93
N PRO A 531 -5.97 -34.94 11.23
CA PRO A 531 -6.83 -34.30 10.26
C PRO A 531 -6.38 -32.85 9.99
N ALA A 532 -6.07 -32.55 8.74
CA ALA A 532 -6.03 -31.19 8.20
C ALA A 532 -7.46 -30.82 7.79
N MET A 533 -8.03 -29.78 8.42
CA MET A 533 -9.46 -29.50 8.32
C MET A 533 -9.79 -28.69 7.07
N LYS A 534 -10.93 -28.98 6.43
CA LYS A 534 -11.51 -28.13 5.38
C LYS A 534 -11.52 -26.67 5.80
N GLY A 535 -11.13 -25.79 4.88
CA GLY A 535 -11.10 -24.35 5.09
C GLY A 535 -9.84 -23.84 5.74
N ASN A 536 -8.94 -24.72 6.21
CA ASN A 536 -7.64 -24.31 6.71
C ASN A 536 -6.77 -23.79 5.56
N ILE A 537 -6.11 -22.66 5.80
CA ILE A 537 -5.20 -21.98 4.88
C ILE A 537 -3.91 -21.68 5.64
N PHE A 538 -2.79 -22.08 5.06
CA PHE A 538 -1.45 -21.84 5.59
C PHE A 538 -0.68 -21.01 4.59
N SER A 539 -0.13 -19.88 5.02
CA SER A 539 0.56 -18.94 4.13
C SER A 539 1.87 -18.48 4.72
N GLU A 540 2.88 -18.38 3.86
CA GLU A 540 4.21 -17.91 4.22
C GLU A 540 4.75 -16.94 3.17
N LYS A 541 5.52 -15.97 3.65
CA LYS A 541 6.31 -15.06 2.82
C LYS A 541 7.72 -14.99 3.35
N TRP A 542 8.69 -15.32 2.50
CA TRP A 542 10.11 -15.34 2.81
C TRP A 542 10.88 -14.44 1.86
N ALA A 543 11.90 -13.74 2.36
CA ALA A 543 12.99 -13.27 1.51
C ALA A 543 14.10 -14.31 1.55
N TYR A 544 14.35 -14.96 0.42
CA TYR A 544 15.48 -15.86 0.26
C TYR A 544 16.64 -15.11 -0.38
N LEU A 545 17.82 -15.25 0.20
CA LEU A 545 19.02 -14.55 -0.24
C LEU A 545 20.22 -15.47 -0.31
N ILE A 546 21.11 -15.15 -1.25
CA ILE A 546 22.46 -15.70 -1.31
C ILE A 546 23.45 -14.57 -1.01
N TYR A 547 24.45 -14.84 -0.19
CA TYR A 547 25.34 -13.81 0.33
C TYR A 547 26.77 -14.32 0.51
N GLU A 548 27.70 -13.37 0.60
CA GLU A 548 29.08 -13.64 1.02
C GLU A 548 29.16 -13.49 2.54
N THR A 549 29.73 -14.48 3.22
CA THR A 549 29.83 -14.48 4.69
C THR A 549 30.79 -13.40 5.17
N ASP A 550 30.44 -12.76 6.27
CA ASP A 550 31.35 -11.85 6.96
C ASP A 550 32.52 -12.60 7.61
N LYS A 551 33.64 -11.89 7.78
CA LYS A 551 34.81 -12.44 8.47
C LYS A 551 34.60 -12.40 9.99
N GLY A 552 35.07 -13.43 10.68
CA GLY A 552 35.12 -13.48 12.14
C GLY A 552 33.89 -14.13 12.77
N ALA A 553 33.49 -13.67 13.95
CA ALA A 553 32.56 -14.39 14.83
C ALA A 553 31.09 -14.43 14.36
N LYS A 554 30.70 -13.62 13.36
CA LYS A 554 29.33 -13.55 12.85
C LYS A 554 29.28 -13.63 11.32
N PRO A 555 29.55 -14.80 10.72
CA PRO A 555 29.49 -15.00 9.27
C PRO A 555 28.15 -14.58 8.63
N TYR A 556 27.07 -14.63 9.41
CA TYR A 556 25.69 -14.33 9.03
C TYR A 556 25.28 -12.85 9.25
N ALA A 557 26.20 -11.93 9.57
CA ALA A 557 25.86 -10.52 9.77
C ALA A 557 25.06 -9.87 8.62
N PRO A 558 25.33 -10.15 7.32
CA PRO A 558 24.51 -9.63 6.22
C PRO A 558 23.03 -10.03 6.30
N VAL A 559 22.72 -11.19 6.87
CA VAL A 559 21.35 -11.66 7.07
C VAL A 559 20.63 -10.77 8.09
N ILE A 560 21.30 -10.41 9.19
CA ILE A 560 20.74 -9.56 10.25
C ILE A 560 20.47 -8.14 9.74
N GLU A 561 21.39 -7.58 8.94
CA GLU A 561 21.22 -6.26 8.33
C GLU A 561 20.02 -6.22 7.40
N LEU A 562 19.89 -7.23 6.53
CA LEU A 562 18.75 -7.36 5.62
C LEU A 562 17.45 -7.68 6.37
N GLN A 563 17.49 -8.48 7.43
CA GLN A 563 16.31 -8.79 8.25
C GLN A 563 15.69 -7.50 8.79
N LYS A 564 16.49 -6.62 9.42
CA LYS A 564 16.00 -5.35 9.95
C LYS A 564 15.37 -4.49 8.86
N LYS A 565 15.96 -4.49 7.65
CA LYS A 565 15.42 -3.76 6.50
C LYS A 565 14.09 -4.34 6.02
N LEU A 566 14.02 -5.65 5.77
CA LEU A 566 12.90 -6.28 5.09
C LEU A 566 11.67 -6.50 5.98
N THR A 567 11.87 -6.65 7.28
CA THR A 567 10.77 -6.73 8.26
C THR A 567 10.18 -5.37 8.61
N ASN A 568 10.77 -4.27 8.10
CA ASN A 568 10.27 -2.91 8.27
C ASN A 568 10.09 -2.24 6.88
N PRO A 569 9.11 -2.68 6.07
CA PRO A 569 8.90 -2.12 4.74
C PRO A 569 8.54 -0.62 4.81
N LEU A 570 8.74 0.08 3.69
CA LEU A 570 8.30 1.47 3.56
C LEU A 570 6.79 1.56 3.79
N ARG A 571 6.35 2.54 4.61
CA ARG A 571 4.92 2.84 4.74
C ARG A 571 4.47 3.62 3.51
N ILE A 572 3.40 3.15 2.89
CA ILE A 572 2.82 3.73 1.67
C ILE A 572 1.54 4.48 2.01
N GLN A 573 1.39 5.69 1.45
CA GLN A 573 0.14 6.44 1.47
C GLN A 573 -0.16 6.95 0.06
N LEU A 574 -1.28 6.51 -0.51
CA LEU A 574 -1.81 7.03 -1.78
C LEU A 574 -2.69 8.25 -1.50
N VAL A 575 -2.50 9.31 -2.29
CA VAL A 575 -3.31 10.54 -2.26
C VAL A 575 -3.66 10.93 -3.69
N GLU A 576 -4.93 11.27 -3.91
CA GLU A 576 -5.48 11.49 -5.24
C GLU A 576 -6.32 12.78 -5.25
N GLU A 577 -6.37 13.43 -6.41
CA GLU A 577 -7.29 14.54 -6.63
C GLU A 577 -8.73 14.01 -6.62
N VAL A 578 -9.64 14.77 -6.02
CA VAL A 578 -11.07 14.45 -6.06
C VAL A 578 -11.60 14.80 -7.44
N ASP A 579 -11.97 13.79 -8.22
CA ASP A 579 -12.45 14.00 -9.58
C ASP A 579 -13.84 14.66 -9.61
N ASP A 580 -14.11 15.45 -10.67
CA ASP A 580 -15.37 16.17 -10.87
C ASP A 580 -16.61 15.24 -10.84
N ARG A 581 -16.44 13.94 -11.16
CA ARG A 581 -17.49 12.90 -11.09
C ARG A 581 -17.84 12.48 -9.66
N VAL A 582 -16.94 12.62 -8.69
CA VAL A 582 -17.18 12.21 -7.30
C VAL A 582 -18.23 13.12 -6.69
N SER A 583 -19.41 12.60 -6.35
CA SER A 583 -20.51 13.41 -5.83
C SER A 583 -20.14 14.26 -4.61
N LYS A 584 -20.64 15.51 -4.54
CA LYS A 584 -20.56 16.37 -3.33
C LYS A 584 -21.51 15.92 -2.23
N THR A 585 -22.55 15.18 -2.59
CA THR A 585 -23.50 14.56 -1.67
C THR A 585 -23.21 13.07 -1.60
N VAL A 586 -23.24 12.52 -0.39
CA VAL A 586 -23.03 11.08 -0.21
C VAL A 586 -24.38 10.50 0.13
N THR A 587 -24.87 9.61 -0.73
CA THR A 587 -26.00 8.77 -0.36
C THR A 587 -25.52 7.78 0.69
N GLU A 588 -26.22 7.72 1.82
CA GLU A 588 -25.95 6.71 2.83
C GLU A 588 -26.09 5.32 2.20
N ILE A 589 -25.04 4.50 2.33
CA ILE A 589 -25.05 3.14 1.80
C ILE A 589 -25.77 2.27 2.81
N PHE A 590 -26.77 1.52 2.34
CA PHE A 590 -27.51 0.58 3.17
C PHE A 590 -26.58 -0.54 3.66
N ILE A 591 -26.43 -0.68 4.98
CA ILE A 591 -25.74 -1.78 5.67
C ILE A 591 -26.66 -3.02 5.72
N ASP A 592 -27.98 -2.78 5.84
CA ASP A 592 -29.05 -3.77 5.76
C ASP A 592 -30.22 -3.19 4.93
N LYS A 593 -31.19 -4.03 4.53
CA LYS A 593 -32.41 -3.55 3.85
C LYS A 593 -33.05 -2.40 4.63
N GLY A 594 -32.96 -1.20 4.08
CA GLY A 594 -33.55 0.02 4.66
C GLY A 594 -32.82 0.60 5.86
N LYS A 595 -31.58 0.17 6.18
CA LYS A 595 -30.77 0.78 7.23
C LYS A 595 -29.35 1.15 6.80
N SER A 596 -28.92 2.36 7.12
CA SER A 596 -27.57 2.88 6.88
C SER A 596 -26.68 2.91 8.12
N GLY A 597 -27.26 2.74 9.32
CA GLY A 597 -26.55 2.90 10.59
C GLY A 597 -26.36 4.36 11.03
N TRP A 598 -26.91 5.33 10.27
CA TRP A 598 -26.90 6.76 10.58
C TRP A 598 -28.26 7.27 11.07
N GLU A 599 -29.26 6.39 11.21
CA GLU A 599 -30.60 6.77 11.62
C GLU A 599 -30.60 7.48 12.98
N GLY A 600 -31.33 8.59 13.08
CA GLY A 600 -31.45 9.36 14.31
C GLY A 600 -30.23 10.22 14.67
N ARG A 601 -29.17 10.23 13.84
CA ARG A 601 -28.05 11.18 14.00
C ARG A 601 -28.36 12.49 13.27
N GLU A 602 -28.24 13.61 13.96
CA GLU A 602 -28.26 14.92 13.34
C GLU A 602 -26.90 15.22 12.69
N THR A 603 -26.66 14.69 11.49
CA THR A 603 -25.40 14.86 10.76
C THR A 603 -25.23 16.26 10.12
N GLY A 604 -26.22 17.15 10.26
CA GLY A 604 -26.12 18.57 9.92
C GLY A 604 -26.24 18.92 8.42
N LYS A 605 -25.94 18.00 7.49
CA LYS A 605 -26.07 18.26 6.03
C LYS A 605 -27.34 17.72 5.36
N HIS A 606 -27.92 16.62 5.86
CA HIS A 606 -29.00 15.89 5.17
C HIS A 606 -30.33 15.81 5.95
N ALA A 607 -30.59 16.71 6.89
CA ALA A 607 -31.88 16.74 7.62
C ALA A 607 -33.02 17.46 6.87
N THR A 608 -33.07 17.35 5.55
CA THR A 608 -34.14 17.87 4.71
C THR A 608 -34.46 16.83 3.65
N ASP A 609 -35.21 15.80 4.05
CA ASP A 609 -36.16 15.05 3.24
C ASP A 609 -36.88 14.09 4.19
N LYS A 610 -37.90 14.62 4.88
CA LYS A 610 -38.96 13.83 5.50
C LYS A 610 -40.27 14.20 4.85
#